data_AF-A0A947G850-F1
#
_entry.id   AF-A0A947G850-F1
#
_cell.length_a   1.000
_cell.length_b   1.000
_cell.length_c   1.000
_cell.angle_alpha   90.00
_cell.angle_beta   90.00
_cell.angle_gamma   90.00
#
_symmetry.space_group_name_H-M   'P 1'
#
loop_
_entity.id
_entity.type
_entity.pdbx_description
1 polymer ?
#
loop_
_entity_poly.entity_id
_entity_poly.type
_entity_poly.pdbx_seq_one_letter_code
_entity_poly.pdbx_strand_id
1 'polypeptide(L)'
;VTASGECTPIAGAEVDFWSADSSGDYSGYSEFGTQGQDWLRGQQLTDQDGIARVQSIVPGSYPGRAVHVHVKVRSPGRPELTTQVYLPDDVVATVLARPDYDGGAQTLNGADSFYADDTLTEVTGDVDSGYVATIVLVV
;
A
#
# COMPACT_ATOMS: atom_id res chain seq x y z
N VAL A 1 -19.22 -5.57 11.58
CA VAL A 1 -20.05 -6.45 10.72
C VAL A 1 -21.45 -5.89 10.63
N THR A 2 -21.82 -5.30 9.47
CA THR A 2 -23.17 -5.37 8.85
C THR A 2 -23.18 -4.60 7.52
N ALA A 3 -23.32 -5.29 6.38
CA ALA A 3 -24.20 -4.94 5.25
C ALA A 3 -24.01 -5.90 4.04
N SER A 4 -24.99 -6.81 3.87
CA SER A 4 -25.53 -7.32 2.60
C SER A 4 -24.63 -7.87 1.47
N GLY A 5 -23.72 -8.77 1.81
CA GLY A 5 -23.12 -9.74 0.88
C GLY A 5 -22.46 -10.79 1.76
N GLU A 6 -22.50 -12.06 1.38
CA GLU A 6 -21.66 -13.04 2.08
C GLU A 6 -20.22 -12.49 1.98
N CYS A 7 -19.58 -12.25 3.13
CA CYS A 7 -18.16 -11.87 3.21
C CYS A 7 -17.33 -13.11 2.85
N THR A 8 -17.50 -13.58 1.61
CA THR A 8 -16.93 -14.81 1.11
C THR A 8 -15.55 -14.49 0.56
N PRO A 9 -14.49 -15.13 1.07
CA PRO A 9 -13.17 -15.00 0.51
C PRO A 9 -13.16 -15.28 -0.99
N ILE A 10 -12.40 -14.48 -1.74
CA ILE A 10 -12.23 -14.67 -3.18
C ILE A 10 -10.86 -15.30 -3.39
N ALA A 11 -10.83 -16.61 -3.63
CA ALA A 11 -9.60 -17.33 -3.98
C ALA A 11 -9.20 -17.09 -5.44
N GLY A 12 -7.89 -17.00 -5.70
CA GLY A 12 -7.36 -16.82 -7.05
C GLY A 12 -7.60 -15.43 -7.67
N ALA A 13 -7.99 -14.43 -6.88
CA ALA A 13 -7.98 -13.04 -7.32
C ALA A 13 -6.52 -12.59 -7.49
N GLU A 14 -6.26 -11.87 -8.57
CA GLU A 14 -4.97 -11.24 -8.84
C GLU A 14 -4.89 -9.91 -8.10
N VAL A 15 -3.88 -9.77 -7.24
CA VAL A 15 -3.60 -8.57 -6.46
C VAL A 15 -2.24 -8.03 -6.90
N ASP A 16 -2.27 -6.93 -7.65
CA ASP A 16 -1.09 -6.14 -8.00
C ASP A 16 -0.85 -5.08 -6.91
N PHE A 17 0.42 -4.87 -6.58
CA PHE A 17 0.86 -3.81 -5.67
C PHE A 17 2.03 -3.05 -6.27
N TRP A 18 2.10 -1.75 -6.00
CA TRP A 18 3.26 -0.92 -6.30
C TRP A 18 3.37 0.25 -5.33
N SER A 19 4.59 0.67 -5.04
CA SER A 19 4.85 1.82 -4.17
C SER A 19 6.12 2.56 -4.58
N ALA A 20 6.30 3.73 -3.98
CA ALA A 20 7.59 4.42 -3.99
C ALA A 20 8.63 3.67 -3.14
N ASP A 21 9.91 3.97 -3.34
CA ASP A 21 11.02 3.62 -2.46
C ASP A 21 11.10 4.53 -1.23
N SER A 22 12.14 4.36 -0.40
CA SER A 22 12.35 5.16 0.83
C SER A 22 12.61 6.65 0.56
N SER A 23 13.00 7.01 -0.66
CA SER A 23 13.22 8.39 -1.12
C SER A 23 11.97 9.01 -1.75
N GLY A 24 10.88 8.24 -1.91
CA GLY A 24 9.64 8.71 -2.52
C GLY A 24 9.60 8.56 -4.04
N ASP A 25 10.59 7.89 -4.63
CA ASP A 25 10.69 7.69 -6.07
C ASP A 25 10.01 6.39 -6.50
N TYR A 26 9.42 6.35 -7.69
CA TYR A 26 8.85 5.13 -8.26
C TYR A 26 9.78 4.51 -9.29
N SER A 27 9.83 3.16 -9.33
CA SER A 27 10.53 2.44 -10.39
C SER A 27 9.85 2.62 -11.75
N GLY A 28 10.64 2.62 -12.83
CA GLY A 28 10.12 2.67 -14.20
C GLY A 28 9.79 4.07 -14.73
N TYR A 29 10.14 5.14 -14.00
CA TYR A 29 9.90 6.52 -14.41
C TYR A 29 11.22 7.23 -14.71
N SER A 30 11.31 7.82 -15.90
CA SER A 30 12.50 8.59 -16.32
C SER A 30 12.74 9.84 -15.47
N GLU A 31 11.68 10.42 -14.88
CA GLU A 31 11.76 11.58 -13.98
C GLU A 31 12.69 11.33 -12.78
N PHE A 32 12.68 10.11 -12.26
CA PHE A 32 13.53 9.68 -11.13
C PHE A 32 14.81 8.97 -11.60
N GLY A 33 15.05 8.87 -12.91
CA GLY A 33 16.18 8.09 -13.46
C GLY A 33 16.04 6.57 -13.29
N THR A 34 14.85 6.06 -12.97
CA THR A 34 14.58 4.65 -12.67
C THR A 34 14.01 3.87 -13.87
N GLN A 35 14.12 4.43 -15.09
CA GLN A 35 13.61 3.81 -16.31
C GLN A 35 14.15 2.37 -16.48
N GLY A 36 13.25 1.43 -16.73
CA GLY A 36 13.59 0.02 -16.92
C GLY A 36 13.79 -0.77 -15.62
N GLN A 37 13.62 -0.13 -14.46
CA GLN A 37 13.57 -0.79 -13.16
C GLN A 37 12.12 -1.14 -12.79
N ASP A 38 11.96 -2.18 -11.98
CA ASP A 38 10.66 -2.75 -11.59
C ASP A 38 10.59 -3.12 -10.10
N TRP A 39 11.52 -2.63 -9.28
CA TRP A 39 11.48 -2.85 -7.82
C TRP A 39 10.23 -2.26 -7.18
N LEU A 40 9.87 -2.80 -6.00
CA LEU A 40 8.69 -2.43 -5.20
C LEU A 40 7.38 -2.50 -6.01
N ARG A 41 7.34 -3.46 -6.94
CA ARG A 41 6.17 -3.89 -7.69
C ARG A 41 6.02 -5.39 -7.56
N GLY A 42 4.79 -5.87 -7.59
CA GLY A 42 4.57 -7.29 -7.70
C GLY A 42 3.10 -7.64 -7.78
N GLN A 43 2.88 -8.92 -7.98
CA GLN A 43 1.57 -9.51 -8.18
C GLN A 43 1.49 -10.79 -7.35
N GLN A 44 0.37 -11.00 -6.67
CA GLN A 44 0.08 -12.23 -5.94
C GLN A 44 -1.33 -12.71 -6.24
N LEU A 45 -1.53 -14.02 -6.21
CA LEU A 45 -2.88 -14.59 -6.20
C LEU A 45 -3.32 -14.75 -4.74
N THR A 46 -4.59 -14.45 -4.46
CA THR A 46 -5.18 -14.76 -3.17
C THR A 46 -5.26 -16.28 -2.94
N ASP A 47 -4.98 -16.71 -1.72
CA ASP A 47 -5.11 -18.11 -1.30
C ASP A 47 -6.59 -18.52 -1.12
N GLN A 48 -6.84 -19.73 -0.60
CA GLN A 48 -8.20 -20.26 -0.38
C GLN A 48 -9.00 -19.44 0.65
N ASP A 49 -8.30 -18.70 1.52
CA ASP A 49 -8.89 -17.81 2.51
C ASP A 49 -9.00 -16.37 1.98
N GLY A 50 -8.74 -16.16 0.68
CA GLY A 50 -8.83 -14.86 0.02
C GLY A 50 -7.68 -13.91 0.36
N ILE A 51 -6.56 -14.41 0.88
CA ILE A 51 -5.46 -13.58 1.37
C ILE A 51 -4.33 -13.54 0.35
N ALA A 52 -3.90 -12.32 0.00
CA ALA A 52 -2.63 -12.06 -0.68
C ALA A 52 -1.64 -11.45 0.33
N ARG A 53 -0.39 -11.91 0.32
CA ARG A 53 0.66 -11.42 1.23
C ARG A 53 1.82 -10.84 0.42
N VAL A 54 2.28 -9.67 0.83
CA VAL A 54 3.37 -8.94 0.19
C VAL A 54 4.36 -8.55 1.28
N GLN A 55 5.65 -8.78 1.02
CA GLN A 55 6.72 -8.26 1.86
C GLN A 55 7.41 -7.13 1.10
N SER A 56 7.44 -5.95 1.71
CA SER A 56 8.04 -4.74 1.14
C SER A 56 8.56 -3.84 2.28
N ILE A 57 9.18 -2.73 1.91
CA ILE A 57 9.46 -1.63 2.84
C ILE A 57 8.22 -0.74 3.01
N VAL A 58 8.20 0.10 4.05
CA VAL A 58 7.27 1.24 4.11
C VAL A 58 7.73 2.29 3.08
N PRO A 59 6.85 2.83 2.22
CA PRO A 59 7.24 3.81 1.21
C PRO A 59 7.70 5.14 1.83
N GLY A 60 8.59 5.83 1.13
CA GLY A 60 9.02 7.18 1.44
C GLY A 60 7.95 8.22 1.11
N SER A 61 8.13 9.41 1.66
CA SER A 61 7.27 10.56 1.35
C SER A 61 7.68 11.19 0.02
N TYR A 62 6.73 11.79 -0.68
CA TYR A 62 6.98 12.71 -1.79
C TYR A 62 5.91 13.83 -1.78
N PRO A 63 6.18 14.99 -2.41
CA PRO A 63 5.33 16.16 -2.26
C PRO A 63 3.87 15.95 -2.65
N GLY A 64 2.95 16.35 -1.76
CA GLY A 64 1.52 16.44 -2.03
C GLY A 64 0.72 15.16 -1.81
N ARG A 65 1.35 14.07 -1.34
CA ARG A 65 0.68 12.79 -1.07
C ARG A 65 1.09 12.24 0.29
N ALA A 66 0.14 11.68 1.03
CA ALA A 66 0.46 10.91 2.24
C ALA A 66 1.11 9.57 1.83
N VAL A 67 1.85 8.93 2.73
CA VAL A 67 2.53 7.65 2.42
C VAL A 67 1.48 6.56 2.15
N HIS A 68 1.55 5.93 0.98
CA HIS A 68 0.59 4.93 0.53
C HIS A 68 1.22 3.82 -0.31
N VAL A 69 0.53 2.69 -0.35
CA VAL A 69 0.80 1.60 -1.30
C VAL A 69 -0.39 1.51 -2.23
N HIS A 70 -0.14 1.47 -3.54
CA HIS A 70 -1.20 1.25 -4.49
C HIS A 70 -1.55 -0.24 -4.59
N VAL A 71 -2.84 -0.52 -4.77
CA VAL A 71 -3.35 -1.87 -4.91
C VAL A 71 -4.33 -1.93 -6.07
N LYS A 72 -4.23 -3.00 -6.86
CA LYS A 72 -5.21 -3.32 -7.89
C LYS A 72 -5.62 -4.78 -7.80
N VAL A 73 -6.93 -5.03 -7.83
CA VAL A 73 -7.51 -6.36 -7.68
C VAL A 73 -8.31 -6.71 -8.92
N ARG A 74 -8.01 -7.87 -9.52
CA ARG A 74 -8.75 -8.45 -10.63
C ARG A 74 -9.24 -9.84 -10.28
N SER A 75 -10.51 -10.10 -10.54
CA SER A 75 -11.12 -11.42 -10.38
C SER A 75 -12.08 -11.68 -11.54
N PRO A 76 -12.12 -12.90 -12.11
CA PRO A 76 -13.07 -13.23 -13.16
C PRO A 76 -14.51 -12.91 -12.77
N GLY A 77 -15.24 -12.22 -13.64
CA GLY A 77 -16.64 -11.86 -13.43
C GLY A 77 -16.89 -10.70 -12.46
N ARG A 78 -15.85 -10.01 -11.98
CA ARG A 78 -15.96 -8.81 -11.11
C ARG A 78 -15.31 -7.59 -11.77
N PRO A 79 -15.78 -6.37 -11.45
CA PRO A 79 -15.06 -5.15 -11.82
C PRO A 79 -13.63 -5.15 -11.25
N GLU A 80 -12.69 -4.55 -11.98
CA GLU A 80 -11.36 -4.26 -11.45
C GLU A 80 -11.46 -3.18 -10.37
N LEU A 81 -10.89 -3.44 -9.20
CA LEU A 81 -10.66 -2.41 -8.19
C LEU A 81 -9.25 -1.86 -8.38
N THR A 82 -9.12 -0.54 -8.52
CA THR A 82 -7.84 0.17 -8.37
C THR A 82 -7.99 1.16 -7.23
N THR A 83 -7.14 1.03 -6.21
CA THR A 83 -7.18 1.86 -5.01
C THR A 83 -5.78 2.09 -4.46
N GLN A 84 -5.69 2.72 -3.31
CA GLN A 84 -4.47 2.81 -2.52
C GLN A 84 -4.81 2.58 -1.05
N VAL A 85 -3.81 2.18 -0.28
CA VAL A 85 -3.93 1.90 1.14
C VAL A 85 -2.90 2.70 1.91
N TYR A 86 -3.29 3.21 3.07
CA TYR A 86 -2.50 4.11 3.89
C TYR A 86 -2.05 3.45 5.18
N LEU A 87 -0.95 3.92 5.74
CA LEU A 87 -0.49 3.56 7.08
C LEU A 87 -0.90 4.65 8.09
N PRO A 88 -1.05 4.31 9.38
CA PRO A 88 -1.24 5.31 10.43
C PRO A 88 -0.14 6.38 10.44
N ASP A 89 -0.52 7.63 10.68
CA ASP A 89 0.41 8.76 10.60
C ASP A 89 1.58 8.65 11.58
N ASP A 90 1.38 8.02 12.75
CA ASP A 90 2.42 7.79 13.77
C ASP A 90 3.43 6.71 13.36
N VAL A 91 2.97 5.65 12.67
CA VAL A 91 3.83 4.66 12.03
C VAL A 91 4.70 5.33 10.96
N VAL A 92 4.09 6.13 10.09
CA VAL A 92 4.80 6.86 9.03
C VAL A 92 5.83 7.83 9.64
N ALA A 93 5.45 8.62 10.64
CA ALA A 93 6.36 9.55 11.30
C ALA A 93 7.58 8.84 11.92
N THR A 94 7.37 7.65 12.51
CA THR A 94 8.45 6.84 13.08
C THR A 94 9.42 6.36 12.01
N VAL A 95 8.91 5.89 10.87
CA VAL A 95 9.73 5.39 9.76
C VAL A 95 10.51 6.52 9.09
N LEU A 96 9.84 7.64 8.77
CA LEU A 96 10.48 8.77 8.07
C LEU A 96 11.53 9.49 8.91
N ALA A 97 11.58 9.27 10.23
CA ALA A 97 12.65 9.77 11.09
C ALA A 97 13.97 9.00 10.94
N ARG A 98 13.98 7.86 10.24
CA ARG A 98 15.18 7.06 10.02
C ARG A 98 16.12 7.69 8.97
N PRO A 99 17.44 7.50 9.09
CA PRO A 99 18.41 8.13 8.19
C PRO A 99 18.38 7.61 6.74
N ASP A 100 17.77 6.45 6.49
CA ASP A 100 17.59 5.85 5.17
C ASP A 100 16.33 6.35 4.42
N TYR A 101 15.59 7.28 5.01
CA TYR A 101 14.43 7.94 4.42
C TYR A 101 14.72 9.44 4.23
N ASP A 102 14.74 9.88 2.98
CA ASP A 102 15.12 11.26 2.61
C ASP A 102 14.12 11.94 1.65
N GLY A 103 12.97 11.30 1.37
CA GLY A 103 11.90 11.83 0.50
C GLY A 103 11.15 13.07 1.03
N GLY A 104 11.52 13.55 2.21
CA GLY A 104 11.06 14.81 2.77
C GLY A 104 9.96 14.67 3.83
N ALA A 105 9.27 15.79 4.08
CA ALA A 105 8.31 15.90 5.16
C ALA A 105 6.99 15.16 4.84
N GLN A 106 6.49 14.44 5.84
CA GLN A 106 5.20 13.76 5.77
C GLN A 106 4.06 14.73 5.42
N THR A 107 3.27 14.35 4.43
CA THR A 107 1.88 14.81 4.29
C THR A 107 1.00 13.87 5.12
N LEU A 108 0.22 14.43 6.05
CA LEU A 108 -0.68 13.63 6.91
C LEU A 108 -1.81 13.02 6.08
N ASN A 109 -2.31 11.86 6.49
CA ASN A 109 -3.42 11.18 5.82
C ASN A 109 -4.62 12.11 5.57
N GLY A 110 -5.06 12.85 6.61
CA GLY A 110 -6.19 13.79 6.50
C GLY A 110 -5.94 15.02 5.61
N ALA A 111 -4.70 15.22 5.11
CA ALA A 111 -4.35 16.28 4.18
C ALA A 111 -4.21 15.78 2.73
N ASP A 112 -4.25 14.46 2.48
CA ASP A 112 -4.25 13.89 1.13
C ASP A 112 -5.68 13.83 0.58
N SER A 113 -5.93 14.45 -0.58
CA SER A 113 -7.25 14.49 -1.22
C SER A 113 -7.80 13.13 -1.63
N PHE A 114 -6.97 12.09 -1.65
CA PHE A 114 -7.36 10.74 -2.00
C PHE A 114 -7.44 9.79 -0.80
N TYR A 115 -7.28 10.31 0.43
CA TYR A 115 -7.45 9.50 1.64
C TYR A 115 -8.94 9.29 1.95
N ALA A 116 -9.27 8.08 2.39
CA ALA A 116 -10.57 7.71 2.94
C ALA A 116 -10.39 6.74 4.11
N ASP A 117 -11.26 6.80 5.12
CA ASP A 117 -11.09 6.00 6.35
C ASP A 117 -11.07 4.49 6.10
N ASP A 118 -11.77 4.01 5.07
CA ASP A 118 -11.79 2.60 4.66
C ASP A 118 -10.55 2.14 3.87
N THR A 119 -9.61 3.05 3.62
CA THR A 119 -8.30 2.76 3.02
C THR A 119 -7.16 2.72 4.04
N LEU A 120 -7.44 2.97 5.32
CA LEU A 120 -6.45 2.91 6.39
C LEU A 120 -6.21 1.46 6.82
N THR A 121 -4.94 1.07 6.89
CA THR A 121 -4.53 -0.27 7.36
C THR A 121 -4.53 -0.37 8.88
N GLU A 122 -4.86 -1.56 9.40
CA GLU A 122 -4.54 -1.96 10.77
C GLU A 122 -3.07 -2.39 10.82
N VAL A 123 -2.27 -1.79 11.70
CA VAL A 123 -0.83 -2.02 11.78
C VAL A 123 -0.41 -2.58 13.13
N THR A 124 0.45 -3.60 13.12
CA THR A 124 1.13 -4.14 14.28
C THR A 124 2.64 -4.22 14.03
N GLY A 125 3.43 -4.37 15.10
CA GLY A 125 4.90 -4.40 15.02
C GLY A 125 5.54 -3.04 15.29
N ASP A 126 6.83 -2.91 14.96
CA ASP A 126 7.62 -1.73 15.24
C ASP A 126 8.77 -1.56 14.22
N VAL A 127 9.49 -0.45 14.34
CA VAL A 127 10.57 -0.07 13.42
C VAL A 127 11.77 -1.01 13.43
N ASP A 128 11.96 -1.75 14.53
CA ASP A 128 13.10 -2.65 14.73
C ASP A 128 12.81 -4.06 14.22
N SER A 129 11.59 -4.56 14.45
CA SER A 129 11.13 -5.90 14.07
C SER A 129 10.38 -5.95 12.74
N GLY A 130 9.95 -4.81 12.23
CA GLY A 130 9.11 -4.67 11.05
C GLY A 130 7.63 -4.53 11.39
N TYR A 131 6.86 -4.07 10.41
CA TYR A 131 5.42 -3.87 10.52
C TYR A 131 4.64 -4.93 9.75
N VAL A 132 3.47 -5.29 10.28
CA VAL A 132 2.43 -6.02 9.54
C VAL A 132 1.23 -5.10 9.40
N ALA A 133 0.94 -4.70 8.17
CA ALA A 133 -0.23 -3.91 7.80
C ALA A 133 -1.30 -4.83 7.18
N THR A 134 -2.54 -4.74 7.68
CA THR A 134 -3.67 -5.56 7.22
C THR A 134 -4.83 -4.65 6.81
N ILE A 135 -5.50 -5.02 5.71
CA ILE A 135 -6.72 -4.36 5.24
C ILE A 135 -7.61 -5.37 4.52
N VAL A 136 -8.92 -5.24 4.67
CA VAL A 136 -9.91 -6.02 3.93
C VAL A 136 -10.43 -5.19 2.78
N LEU A 137 -10.21 -5.66 1.55
CA LEU A 137 -10.76 -5.04 0.34
C LEU A 137 -12.05 -5.74 -0.06
N VAL A 138 -13.06 -4.96 -0.42
CA VAL A 138 -14.36 -5.47 -0.92
C VAL A 138 -14.46 -5.14 -2.41
N VAL A 139 -14.66 -6.18 -3.24
CA VAL A 139 -14.67 -6.11 -4.71
C VAL A 139 -15.86 -6.79 -5.36
#